data_AF-A0A0S2DB07-F1
#
_entry.id   AF-A0A0S2DB07-F1
#
_cell.length_a   1.000
_cell.length_b   1.000
_cell.length_c   1.000
_cell.angle_alpha   90.00
_cell.angle_beta   90.00
_cell.angle_gamma   90.00
#
_symmetry.space_group_name_H-M   'P 1'
#
loop_
_entity.id
_entity.type
_entity.pdbx_description
1 polymer ?
#
loop_
_entity_poly.entity_id
_entity_poly.type
_entity_poly.pdbx_seq_one_letter_code
_entity_poly.pdbx_strand_id
1 'polypeptide(L)'
;MPSDTLTRAALLGVLNCSDGASRAKSQSCLGELAQFPISDPDVRDTVLAHLAATRDPSRREQVIAAMTPTPLPADQLAPLLAQIRSLRTADEPYIRAAGLVHLAQWDRSAAIEQPLREGLDDADPEVVRSAITAVSVSNARSDELKQTLLLIASDSPPESELRDAAVAALRDFSFDAREYAIYRSAAARSRAP
;
A
#
# COMPACT_ATOMS: atom_id res chain seq x y z
N MET A 1 -17.13 26.59 -22.02
CA MET A 1 -16.35 25.64 -21.22
C MET A 1 -15.19 26.35 -20.52
N PRO A 2 -15.43 26.95 -19.33
CA PRO A 2 -14.38 27.53 -18.47
C PRO A 2 -14.08 26.69 -17.22
N SER A 3 -14.72 25.52 -17.04
CA SER A 3 -14.61 24.70 -15.82
C SER A 3 -13.23 24.05 -15.65
N ASP A 4 -12.67 23.48 -16.72
CA ASP A 4 -11.55 22.54 -16.59
C ASP A 4 -10.24 23.25 -16.23
N THR A 5 -10.04 24.47 -16.74
CA THR A 5 -8.87 25.29 -16.40
C THR A 5 -8.89 25.74 -14.93
N LEU A 6 -10.08 26.03 -14.39
CA LEU A 6 -10.25 26.40 -12.99
C LEU A 6 -10.03 25.20 -12.06
N THR A 7 -10.52 24.01 -12.44
CA THR A 7 -10.27 22.76 -11.70
C THR A 7 -8.80 22.41 -11.65
N ARG A 8 -8.09 22.51 -12.78
CA ARG A 8 -6.64 22.22 -12.85
C ARG A 8 -5.82 23.21 -12.03
N ALA A 9 -6.13 24.49 -12.09
CA ALA A 9 -5.44 25.51 -11.30
C ALA A 9 -5.63 25.30 -9.79
N ALA A 10 -6.84 24.93 -9.37
CA ALA A 10 -7.13 24.60 -7.97
C ALA A 10 -6.35 23.36 -7.50
N LEU A 11 -6.34 22.29 -8.30
CA LEU A 11 -5.57 21.08 -8.02
C LEU A 11 -4.06 21.36 -7.88
N LEU A 12 -3.49 22.14 -8.80
CA LEU A 12 -2.09 22.55 -8.70
C LEU A 12 -1.83 23.40 -7.46
N GLY A 13 -2.78 24.24 -7.06
CA GLY A 13 -2.72 24.99 -5.80
C GLY A 13 -2.61 24.08 -4.58
N VAL A 14 -3.41 23.02 -4.53
CA VAL A 14 -3.38 21.99 -3.48
C VAL A 14 -2.02 21.28 -3.44
N LEU A 15 -1.54 20.79 -4.58
CA LEU A 15 -0.29 20.03 -4.68
C LEU A 15 0.95 20.89 -4.35
N ASN A 16 0.99 22.12 -4.87
CA ASN A 16 2.09 23.05 -4.57
C ASN A 16 2.06 23.51 -3.10
N CYS A 17 0.87 23.63 -2.50
CA CYS A 17 0.78 23.92 -1.07
C CYS A 17 1.46 22.83 -0.24
N SER A 18 1.28 21.55 -0.59
CA SER A 18 1.85 20.44 0.18
C SER A 18 3.38 20.37 0.13
N ASP A 19 4.02 20.87 -0.94
CA ASP A 19 5.48 20.76 -1.13
C ASP A 19 6.32 21.68 -0.24
N GLY A 20 5.81 22.86 0.10
CA GLY A 20 6.56 23.89 0.84
C GLY A 20 6.10 24.06 2.29
N ALA A 21 5.12 23.28 2.72
CA ALA A 21 4.40 23.49 3.97
C ALA A 21 5.03 22.76 5.17
N SER A 22 4.74 23.24 6.37
CA SER A 22 4.88 22.42 7.58
C SER A 22 4.01 21.17 7.46
N ARG A 23 4.33 20.10 8.20
CA ARG A 23 3.57 18.83 8.16
C ARG A 23 2.06 19.04 8.32
N ALA A 24 1.64 19.86 9.27
CA ALA A 24 0.23 20.16 9.51
C ALA A 24 -0.44 20.87 8.32
N LYS A 25 0.25 21.82 7.69
CA LYS A 25 -0.27 22.52 6.52
C LYS A 25 -0.26 21.64 5.27
N SER A 26 0.75 20.79 5.09
CA SER A 26 0.76 19.78 4.01
C SER A 26 -0.45 18.85 4.13
N GLN A 27 -0.70 18.31 5.33
CA GLN A 27 -1.86 17.46 5.60
C GLN A 27 -3.20 18.19 5.34
N SER A 28 -3.31 19.45 5.76
CA SER A 28 -4.49 20.28 5.48
C SER A 28 -4.74 20.43 3.98
N CYS A 29 -3.71 20.76 3.21
CA CYS A 29 -3.83 20.93 1.76
C CYS A 29 -4.14 19.60 1.07
N LEU A 30 -3.47 18.51 1.43
CA LEU A 30 -3.75 17.19 0.88
C LEU A 30 -5.14 16.66 1.25
N GLY A 31 -5.72 17.11 2.36
CA GLY A 31 -7.12 16.81 2.69
C GLY A 31 -8.12 17.31 1.64
N GLU A 32 -7.76 18.33 0.87
CA GLU A 32 -8.58 18.82 -0.25
C GLU A 32 -8.45 17.96 -1.51
N LEU A 33 -7.40 17.13 -1.63
CA LEU A 33 -7.19 16.26 -2.80
C LEU A 33 -8.35 15.30 -3.03
N ALA A 34 -9.02 14.87 -1.95
CA ALA A 34 -10.21 14.01 -2.02
C ALA A 34 -11.39 14.63 -2.79
N GLN A 35 -11.40 15.94 -3.01
CA GLN A 35 -12.42 16.64 -3.81
C GLN A 35 -12.17 16.51 -5.32
N PHE A 36 -10.99 16.04 -5.73
CA PHE A 36 -10.61 15.89 -7.13
C PHE A 36 -10.63 14.40 -7.53
N PRO A 37 -11.63 13.96 -8.31
CA PRO A 37 -11.78 12.55 -8.64
C PRO A 37 -10.67 12.09 -9.59
N ILE A 38 -9.86 11.11 -9.18
CA ILE A 38 -8.78 10.55 -10.02
C ILE A 38 -9.27 9.82 -11.28
N SER A 39 -10.58 9.56 -11.37
CA SER A 39 -11.22 9.06 -12.59
C SER A 39 -11.26 10.09 -13.71
N ASP A 40 -11.23 11.38 -13.37
CA ASP A 40 -11.07 12.46 -14.35
C ASP A 40 -9.64 12.40 -14.94
N PRO A 41 -9.49 12.26 -16.27
CA PRO A 41 -8.19 12.25 -16.92
C PRO A 41 -7.33 13.48 -16.64
N ASP A 42 -7.89 14.69 -16.59
CA ASP A 42 -7.12 15.92 -16.39
C ASP A 42 -6.58 16.02 -14.96
N VAL A 43 -7.38 15.56 -13.98
CA VAL A 43 -6.95 15.43 -12.59
C VAL A 43 -5.83 14.40 -12.48
N ARG A 44 -6.04 13.20 -13.04
CA ARG A 44 -5.07 12.12 -13.00
C ARG A 44 -3.74 12.51 -13.64
N ASP A 45 -3.77 13.10 -14.82
CA ASP A 45 -2.56 13.51 -15.55
C ASP A 45 -1.81 14.61 -14.78
N THR A 46 -2.55 15.53 -14.14
CA THR A 46 -1.95 16.58 -13.30
C THR A 46 -1.28 15.99 -12.05
N VAL A 47 -1.94 15.05 -11.36
CA VAL A 47 -1.36 14.36 -10.19
C VAL A 47 -0.14 13.54 -10.60
N LEU A 48 -0.20 12.80 -11.70
CA LEU A 48 0.92 12.00 -12.21
C LEU A 48 2.12 12.87 -12.59
N ALA A 49 1.87 14.01 -13.26
CA ALA A 49 2.92 14.97 -13.60
C ALA A 49 3.59 15.54 -12.33
N HIS A 50 2.81 15.83 -11.30
CA HIS A 50 3.34 16.28 -10.01
C HIS A 50 4.16 15.19 -9.32
N LEU A 51 3.63 13.96 -9.19
CA LEU A 51 4.36 12.82 -8.62
C LEU A 51 5.69 12.55 -9.33
N ALA A 52 5.71 12.66 -10.66
CA ALA A 52 6.92 12.47 -11.46
C ALA A 52 7.96 13.59 -11.25
N ALA A 53 7.51 14.82 -10.96
CA ALA A 53 8.40 15.95 -10.66
C ALA A 53 8.93 15.93 -9.21
N THR A 54 8.19 15.31 -8.29
CA THR A 54 8.53 15.27 -6.87
C THR A 54 9.59 14.20 -6.57
N ARG A 55 10.81 14.65 -6.24
CA ARG A 55 11.95 13.74 -5.97
C ARG A 55 11.89 13.04 -4.62
N ASP A 56 11.35 13.72 -3.60
CA ASP A 56 11.27 13.21 -2.23
C ASP A 56 10.25 12.05 -2.15
N PRO A 57 10.67 10.81 -1.84
CA PRO A 57 9.75 9.67 -1.72
C PRO A 57 8.67 9.90 -0.65
N SER A 58 8.99 10.61 0.43
CA SER A 58 8.06 10.89 1.53
C SER A 58 6.92 11.80 1.09
N ARG A 59 7.20 12.75 0.18
CA ARG A 59 6.17 13.63 -0.39
C ARG A 59 5.31 12.90 -1.41
N ARG A 60 5.92 12.07 -2.25
CA ARG A 60 5.16 11.21 -3.18
C ARG A 60 4.22 10.29 -2.42
N GLU A 61 4.69 9.68 -1.35
CA GLU A 61 3.88 8.86 -0.45
C GLU A 61 2.70 9.65 0.13
N GLN A 62 2.93 10.86 0.65
CA GLN A 62 1.85 11.69 1.19
C GLN A 62 0.76 12.01 0.17
N VAL A 63 1.15 12.37 -1.06
CA VAL A 63 0.18 12.60 -2.15
C VAL A 63 -0.58 11.31 -2.46
N ILE A 64 0.11 10.17 -2.55
CA ILE A 64 -0.51 8.86 -2.81
C ILE A 64 -1.51 8.49 -1.71
N ALA A 65 -1.13 8.67 -0.45
CA ALA A 65 -1.96 8.38 0.72
C ALA A 65 -3.20 9.27 0.81
N ALA A 66 -3.16 10.47 0.24
CA ALA A 66 -4.28 11.39 0.21
C ALA A 66 -5.30 11.07 -0.91
N MET A 67 -4.95 10.22 -1.86
CA MET A 67 -5.87 9.79 -2.91
C MET A 67 -6.78 8.67 -2.43
N THR A 68 -8.00 8.63 -2.95
CA THR A 68 -8.94 7.53 -2.70
C THR A 68 -8.79 6.44 -3.78
N PRO A 69 -8.49 5.17 -3.41
CA PRO A 69 -8.48 4.06 -4.34
C PRO A 69 -9.77 4.00 -5.16
N THR A 70 -9.63 4.10 -6.48
CA THR A 70 -10.75 4.19 -7.42
C THR A 70 -10.58 3.13 -8.51
N PRO A 71 -11.62 2.33 -8.83
CA PRO A 71 -11.56 1.40 -9.95
C PRO A 71 -11.33 2.13 -11.28
N LEU A 72 -10.28 1.75 -12.00
CA LEU A 72 -9.90 2.33 -13.30
C LEU A 72 -9.54 1.22 -14.30
N PRO A 73 -9.69 1.48 -15.62
CA PRO A 73 -9.11 0.62 -16.65
C PRO A 73 -7.60 0.41 -16.43
N ALA A 74 -7.11 -0.79 -16.74
CA ALA A 74 -5.73 -1.20 -16.41
C ALA A 74 -4.66 -0.30 -17.05
N ASP A 75 -4.91 0.15 -18.29
CA ASP A 75 -4.04 1.08 -19.03
C ASP A 75 -3.98 2.47 -18.37
N GLN A 76 -5.10 2.94 -17.80
CA GLN A 76 -5.18 4.22 -17.09
C GLN A 76 -4.59 4.16 -15.69
N LEU A 77 -4.67 2.99 -15.04
CA LEU A 77 -4.14 2.77 -13.70
C LEU A 77 -2.63 2.50 -13.70
N ALA A 78 -2.09 1.91 -14.77
CA ALA A 78 -0.68 1.49 -14.85
C ALA A 78 0.35 2.59 -14.51
N PRO A 79 0.22 3.86 -14.98
CA PRO A 79 1.15 4.93 -14.60
C PRO A 79 1.15 5.22 -13.10
N LEU A 80 -0.02 5.17 -12.46
CA LEU A 80 -0.13 5.37 -11.01
C LEU A 80 0.50 4.20 -10.25
N LEU A 81 0.26 2.95 -10.68
CA LEU A 81 0.90 1.78 -10.08
C LEU A 81 2.43 1.84 -10.21
N ALA A 82 2.97 2.39 -11.30
CA ALA A 82 4.41 2.61 -11.43
C ALA A 82 4.95 3.59 -10.38
N GLN A 83 4.23 4.68 -10.10
CA GLN A 83 4.60 5.62 -9.03
C GLN A 83 4.55 4.95 -7.65
N ILE A 84 3.49 4.20 -7.35
CA ILE A 84 3.35 3.48 -6.07
C ILE A 84 4.45 2.42 -5.91
N ARG A 85 4.73 1.63 -6.96
CA ARG A 85 5.81 0.62 -6.95
C ARG A 85 7.18 1.24 -6.66
N SER A 86 7.43 2.46 -7.12
CA SER A 86 8.71 3.13 -6.87
C SER A 86 8.95 3.51 -5.40
N LEU A 87 7.90 3.57 -4.56
CA LEU A 87 8.06 3.77 -3.11
C LEU A 87 8.74 2.56 -2.43
N ARG A 88 8.60 1.37 -3.03
CA ARG A 88 9.15 0.12 -2.49
C ARG A 88 10.67 0.04 -2.57
N THR A 89 11.32 0.95 -3.29
CA THR A 89 12.78 1.03 -3.39
C THR A 89 13.35 2.20 -2.59
N ALA A 90 12.56 2.82 -1.71
CA ALA A 90 13.04 3.87 -0.82
C ALA A 90 13.99 3.31 0.24
N ASP A 91 14.98 4.12 0.64
CA ASP A 91 15.93 3.76 1.69
C ASP A 91 15.20 3.63 3.04
N GLU A 92 14.21 4.50 3.28
CA GLU A 92 13.43 4.53 4.49
C GLU A 92 12.41 3.36 4.55
N PRO A 93 12.50 2.48 5.56
CA PRO A 93 11.60 1.33 5.69
C PRO A 93 10.12 1.70 5.75
N TYR A 94 9.76 2.77 6.47
CA TYR A 94 8.37 3.21 6.58
C TYR A 94 7.76 3.61 5.21
N ILE A 95 8.57 4.10 4.27
CA ILE A 95 8.11 4.44 2.91
C ILE A 95 7.93 3.17 2.07
N ARG A 96 8.85 2.20 2.18
CA ARG A 96 8.69 0.90 1.53
C ARG A 96 7.43 0.18 2.03
N ALA A 97 7.23 0.19 3.34
CA ALA A 97 6.06 -0.34 4.04
C ALA A 97 4.75 0.29 3.53
N ALA A 98 4.67 1.62 3.50
CA ALA A 98 3.52 2.32 2.96
C ALA A 98 3.27 1.98 1.48
N GLY A 99 4.32 1.93 0.67
CA GLY A 99 4.25 1.55 -0.74
C GLY A 99 3.59 0.20 -0.98
N LEU A 100 3.85 -0.81 -0.13
CA LEU A 100 3.21 -2.13 -0.22
C LEU A 100 1.71 -2.07 0.06
N VAL A 101 1.31 -1.35 1.11
CA VAL A 101 -0.11 -1.23 1.50
C VAL A 101 -0.87 -0.46 0.42
N HIS A 102 -0.33 0.66 -0.06
CA HIS A 102 -0.90 1.41 -1.18
C HIS A 102 -1.03 0.51 -2.41
N LEU A 103 0.02 -0.25 -2.75
CA LEU A 103 -0.04 -1.12 -3.92
C LEU A 103 -1.15 -2.18 -3.79
N ALA A 104 -1.35 -2.78 -2.62
CA ALA A 104 -2.43 -3.74 -2.39
C ALA A 104 -3.84 -3.12 -2.42
N GLN A 105 -3.97 -1.83 -2.10
CA GLN A 105 -5.24 -1.12 -2.21
C GLN A 105 -5.63 -0.84 -3.67
N TRP A 106 -4.65 -0.50 -4.51
CA TRP A 106 -4.84 -0.08 -5.90
C TRP A 106 -4.72 -1.23 -6.92
N ASP A 107 -3.74 -2.13 -6.77
CA ASP A 107 -3.49 -3.24 -7.71
C ASP A 107 -4.32 -4.46 -7.33
N ARG A 108 -5.37 -4.72 -8.11
CA ARG A 108 -6.24 -5.89 -7.94
C ARG A 108 -5.88 -7.04 -8.89
N SER A 109 -4.80 -6.91 -9.65
CA SER A 109 -4.33 -7.92 -10.60
C SER A 109 -3.42 -8.95 -9.93
N ALA A 110 -3.09 -10.02 -10.65
CA ALA A 110 -2.09 -11.00 -10.18
C ALA A 110 -0.68 -10.42 -10.06
N ALA A 111 -0.39 -9.26 -10.66
CA ALA A 111 0.93 -8.63 -10.62
C ALA A 111 1.34 -8.15 -9.21
N ILE A 112 0.39 -8.05 -8.27
CA ILE A 112 0.65 -7.70 -6.87
C ILE A 112 1.44 -8.78 -6.12
N GLU A 113 1.42 -10.03 -6.59
CA GLU A 113 1.96 -11.15 -5.83
C GLU A 113 3.46 -11.05 -5.60
N GLN A 114 4.23 -10.74 -6.65
CA GLN A 114 5.69 -10.58 -6.53
C GLN A 114 6.05 -9.46 -5.53
N PRO A 115 5.46 -8.26 -5.61
CA PRO A 115 5.66 -7.22 -4.60
C PRO A 115 5.40 -7.66 -3.15
N LEU A 116 4.35 -8.45 -2.92
CA LEU A 116 4.01 -8.94 -1.59
C LEU A 116 5.05 -9.96 -1.08
N ARG A 117 5.50 -10.89 -1.94
CA ARG A 117 6.58 -11.83 -1.59
C ARG A 117 7.85 -11.10 -1.21
N GLU A 118 8.30 -10.18 -2.06
CA GLU A 118 9.49 -9.35 -1.81
C GLU A 118 9.37 -8.56 -0.49
N GLY A 119 8.17 -8.08 -0.14
CA GLY A 119 7.93 -7.39 1.13
C GLY A 119 7.95 -8.31 2.36
N LEU A 120 7.52 -9.56 2.22
CA LEU A 120 7.58 -10.56 3.30
C LEU A 120 9.02 -11.00 3.59
N ASP A 121 9.92 -10.87 2.61
CA ASP A 121 11.35 -11.18 2.71
C ASP A 121 12.23 -9.94 3.02
N ASP A 122 11.63 -8.77 3.28
CA ASP A 122 12.39 -7.54 3.60
C ASP A 122 13.16 -7.71 4.93
N ALA A 123 14.34 -7.11 5.00
CA ALA A 123 15.18 -7.17 6.20
C ALA A 123 14.59 -6.37 7.38
N ASP A 124 13.73 -5.39 7.10
CA ASP A 124 13.10 -4.56 8.12
C ASP A 124 11.75 -5.15 8.57
N PRO A 125 11.58 -5.46 9.87
CA PRO A 125 10.33 -6.00 10.40
C PRO A 125 9.08 -5.14 10.14
N GLU A 126 9.22 -3.82 10.03
CA GLU A 126 8.09 -2.93 9.72
C GLU A 126 7.56 -3.16 8.30
N VAL A 127 8.46 -3.41 7.36
CA VAL A 127 8.11 -3.73 5.97
C VAL A 127 7.45 -5.10 5.90
N VAL A 128 7.98 -6.11 6.61
CA VAL A 128 7.37 -7.44 6.70
C VAL A 128 5.95 -7.36 7.27
N ARG A 129 5.74 -6.62 8.37
CA ARG A 129 4.40 -6.40 8.96
C ARG A 129 3.44 -5.75 7.97
N SER A 130 3.93 -4.79 7.20
CA SER A 130 3.14 -4.09 6.19
C SER A 130 2.85 -4.97 4.98
N ALA A 131 3.77 -5.85 4.60
CA ALA A 131 3.56 -6.87 3.57
C ALA A 131 2.45 -7.86 3.99
N ILE A 132 2.45 -8.31 5.24
CA ILE A 132 1.37 -9.15 5.80
C ILE A 132 0.03 -8.40 5.74
N THR A 133 0.02 -7.12 6.12
CA THR A 133 -1.19 -6.26 6.02
C THR A 133 -1.66 -6.12 4.58
N ALA A 134 -0.71 -5.91 3.66
CA ALA A 134 -0.96 -5.80 2.22
C ALA A 134 -1.53 -7.10 1.64
N VAL A 135 -1.06 -8.29 2.07
CA VAL A 135 -1.67 -9.58 1.70
C VAL A 135 -3.15 -9.60 2.10
N SER A 136 -3.47 -9.24 3.34
CA SER A 136 -4.85 -9.23 3.86
C SER A 136 -5.80 -8.34 3.05
N VAL A 137 -5.34 -7.15 2.63
CA VAL A 137 -6.19 -6.19 1.88
C VAL A 137 -6.13 -6.38 0.36
N SER A 138 -5.22 -7.22 -0.15
CA SER A 138 -5.11 -7.59 -1.56
C SER A 138 -5.99 -8.80 -1.91
N ASN A 139 -6.06 -9.11 -3.21
CA ASN A 139 -6.69 -10.32 -3.73
C ASN A 139 -5.72 -11.51 -3.87
N ALA A 140 -4.44 -11.37 -3.49
CA ALA A 140 -3.45 -12.42 -3.70
C ALA A 140 -3.61 -13.56 -2.69
N ARG A 141 -3.78 -14.79 -3.19
CA ARG A 141 -3.98 -16.00 -2.37
C ARG A 141 -3.21 -17.20 -2.93
N SER A 142 -1.94 -17.00 -3.28
CA SER A 142 -1.09 -18.09 -3.78
C SER A 142 -0.59 -18.98 -2.65
N ASP A 143 -0.25 -20.24 -2.99
CA ASP A 143 0.33 -21.17 -2.03
C ASP A 143 1.67 -20.64 -1.48
N GLU A 144 2.45 -19.93 -2.29
CA GLU A 144 3.74 -19.37 -1.86
C GLU A 144 3.55 -18.31 -0.75
N LEU A 145 2.62 -17.36 -0.93
CA LEU A 145 2.27 -16.41 0.14
C LEU A 145 1.77 -17.11 1.40
N LYS A 146 0.94 -18.15 1.24
CA LYS A 146 0.45 -18.96 2.36
C LYS A 146 1.59 -19.63 3.13
N GLN A 147 2.54 -20.25 2.43
CA GLN A 147 3.69 -20.91 3.07
C GLN A 147 4.56 -19.91 3.82
N THR A 148 4.84 -18.74 3.24
CA THR A 148 5.61 -17.69 3.92
C THR A 148 4.90 -17.20 5.17
N LEU A 149 3.58 -16.98 5.12
CA LEU A 149 2.80 -16.59 6.29
C LEU A 149 2.75 -17.69 7.37
N LEU A 150 2.64 -18.97 6.98
CA LEU A 150 2.70 -20.10 7.92
C LEU A 150 4.07 -20.15 8.64
N LEU A 151 5.15 -19.91 7.91
CA LEU A 151 6.51 -19.84 8.46
C LEU A 151 6.66 -18.68 9.45
N ILE A 152 6.20 -17.47 9.08
CA ILE A 152 6.23 -16.30 9.97
C ILE A 152 5.42 -16.59 11.24
N ALA A 153 4.24 -17.19 11.11
CA ALA A 153 3.38 -17.54 12.24
C ALA A 153 4.00 -18.61 13.16
N SER A 154 4.73 -19.59 12.61
CA SER A 154 5.39 -20.62 13.41
C SER A 154 6.65 -20.12 14.11
N ASP A 155 7.48 -19.36 13.39
CA ASP A 155 8.86 -19.07 13.78
C ASP A 155 9.02 -17.79 14.60
N SER A 156 8.13 -16.81 14.41
CA SER A 156 8.15 -15.57 15.20
C SER A 156 7.90 -15.87 16.68
N PRO A 157 8.46 -15.14 17.66
CA PRO A 157 8.19 -15.38 19.09
C PRO A 157 6.69 -15.33 19.44
N PRO A 158 6.24 -16.00 20.52
CA PRO A 158 4.82 -16.04 20.92
C PRO A 158 4.15 -14.67 21.11
N GLU A 159 4.90 -13.64 21.49
CA GLU A 159 4.40 -12.28 21.73
C GLU A 159 4.73 -11.31 20.59
N SER A 160 5.09 -11.83 19.42
CA SER A 160 5.45 -11.02 18.27
C SER A 160 4.23 -10.52 17.52
N GLU A 161 4.19 -9.21 17.24
CA GLU A 161 3.18 -8.61 16.35
C GLU A 161 3.19 -9.24 14.95
N LEU A 162 4.34 -9.73 14.47
CA LEU A 162 4.44 -10.43 13.18
C LEU A 162 3.70 -11.77 13.21
N ARG A 163 3.76 -12.49 14.32
CA ARG A 163 3.00 -13.73 14.52
C ARG A 163 1.51 -13.43 14.46
N ASP A 164 1.05 -12.45 15.22
CA ASP A 164 -0.37 -12.10 15.30
C ASP A 164 -0.90 -11.60 13.95
N ALA A 165 -0.14 -10.77 13.25
CA ALA A 165 -0.47 -10.32 11.91
C ALA A 165 -0.54 -11.48 10.91
N ALA A 166 0.43 -12.40 10.93
CA ALA A 166 0.46 -13.54 10.01
C ALA A 166 -0.72 -14.49 10.28
N VAL A 167 -1.03 -14.78 11.54
CA VAL A 167 -2.21 -15.57 11.94
C VAL A 167 -3.49 -14.90 11.46
N ALA A 168 -3.61 -13.57 11.56
CA ALA A 168 -4.77 -12.85 11.07
C ALA A 168 -4.91 -12.94 9.53
N ALA A 169 -3.83 -12.72 8.78
CA ALA A 169 -3.83 -12.80 7.31
C ALA A 169 -4.16 -14.22 6.80
N LEU A 170 -3.69 -15.25 7.51
CA LEU A 170 -3.93 -16.65 7.18
C LEU A 170 -5.42 -17.05 7.22
N ARG A 171 -6.30 -16.28 7.88
CA ARG A 171 -7.75 -16.58 7.96
C ARG A 171 -8.44 -16.61 6.60
N ASP A 172 -7.89 -15.93 5.61
CA ASP A 172 -8.46 -15.85 4.26
C ASP A 172 -7.89 -16.92 3.30
N PHE A 173 -7.10 -17.86 3.81
CA PHE A 173 -6.51 -18.94 3.02
C PHE A 173 -7.21 -20.28 3.28
N SER A 174 -7.25 -21.13 2.26
CA SER A 174 -7.63 -22.53 2.42
C SER A 174 -6.45 -23.36 2.91
N PHE A 175 -6.73 -24.28 3.83
CA PHE A 175 -5.73 -25.15 4.44
C PHE A 175 -5.97 -26.62 4.10
N ASP A 176 -4.87 -27.35 3.91
CA ASP A 176 -4.87 -28.79 4.13
C ASP A 176 -4.78 -29.13 5.64
N ALA A 177 -4.83 -30.43 5.97
CA ALA A 177 -4.80 -30.88 7.36
C ALA A 177 -3.50 -30.52 8.10
N ARG A 178 -2.35 -30.54 7.41
CA ARG A 178 -1.03 -30.22 7.99
C ARG A 178 -0.92 -28.72 8.22
N GLU A 179 -1.27 -27.93 7.22
CA GLU A 179 -1.25 -26.46 7.28
C GLU A 179 -2.19 -25.96 8.38
N TYR A 180 -3.39 -26.53 8.49
CA TYR A 180 -4.34 -26.17 9.54
C TYR A 180 -3.80 -26.47 10.93
N ALA A 181 -3.05 -27.56 11.12
CA ALA A 181 -2.40 -27.87 12.40
C ALA A 181 -1.34 -26.83 12.77
N ILE A 182 -0.54 -26.36 11.82
CA ILE A 182 0.44 -25.27 12.01
C ILE A 182 -0.28 -23.98 12.40
N TYR A 183 -1.27 -23.58 11.61
CA TYR A 183 -2.10 -22.40 11.89
C TYR A 183 -2.71 -22.45 13.29
N ARG A 184 -3.32 -23.58 13.68
CA ARG A 184 -3.92 -23.76 15.01
C ARG A 184 -2.91 -23.66 16.14
N SER A 185 -1.71 -24.22 15.96
CA SER A 185 -0.64 -24.14 16.96
C SER A 185 -0.15 -22.70 17.13
N ALA A 186 0.05 -21.98 16.02
CA ALA A 186 0.44 -20.58 16.03
C ALA A 186 -0.65 -19.70 16.67
N ALA A 187 -1.91 -19.90 16.27
CA ALA A 187 -3.06 -19.14 16.78
C ALA A 187 -3.32 -19.36 18.28
N ALA A 188 -3.06 -20.55 18.83
CA ALA A 188 -3.20 -20.81 20.27
C ALA A 188 -2.12 -20.11 21.11
N ARG A 189 -0.99 -19.76 20.49
CA ARG A 189 0.15 -19.08 21.12
C ARG A 189 0.15 -17.58 20.85
N SER A 190 -0.56 -17.15 19.80
CA SER A 190 -0.92 -15.77 19.53
C SER A 190 -1.90 -15.30 20.61
N ARG A 191 -1.77 -14.07 21.07
CA ARG A 191 -2.79 -13.47 21.93
C ARG A 191 -3.96 -13.06 21.05
N ALA A 192 -5.19 -13.41 21.43
CA ALA A 192 -6.39 -12.86 20.81
C ALA A 192 -7.48 -12.62 21.87
N PRO A 193 -8.24 -11.52 21.82
CA PRO A 193 -7.93 -10.15 21.36
C PRO A 193 -7.36 -9.24 22.47
#